data_AF-A0A3C0SB42-F1
#
_entry.id   AF-A0A3C0SB42-F1
#
_cell.length_a   1.000
_cell.length_b   1.000
_cell.length_c   1.000
_cell.angle_alpha   90.00
_cell.angle_beta   90.00
_cell.angle_gamma   90.00
#
_symmetry.space_group_name_H-M   'P 1'
#
loop_
_entity.id
_entity.type
_entity.pdbx_description
1 polymer ?
#
loop_
_entity_poly.entity_id
_entity_poly.type
_entity_poly.pdbx_seq_one_letter_code
_entity_poly.pdbx_strand_id
1 'polypeptide(L)'
;MSPNPIYHLPCLTKVLYFILISSFAIGCSQKRRVAENPDLQFFQDVSHHYLPSDKVSLQGATFARVDRIPGSDLIWFVSVPGDGARIKILFNEGKKGIGRNKGASKVQRVDEAIRFLAKGDVSGNGTDDLILITSSSKKGSAKVLFNNGKGYFSSRPNVELPFIPESMDRVDL
;
A
#
# COMPACT_ATOMS: atom_id res chain seq x y z
N MET A 1 -17.32 -71.03 -21.00
CA MET A 1 -17.89 -70.34 -19.83
C MET A 1 -16.89 -70.42 -18.69
N SER A 2 -16.26 -69.30 -18.34
CA SER A 2 -15.57 -69.07 -17.07
C SER A 2 -15.76 -67.59 -16.74
N PRO A 3 -16.19 -67.21 -15.53
CA PRO A 3 -16.56 -65.84 -15.22
C PRO A 3 -15.33 -64.99 -14.89
N ASN A 4 -15.37 -63.71 -15.31
CA ASN A 4 -14.39 -62.71 -14.90
C ASN A 4 -14.55 -62.40 -13.40
N PRO A 5 -13.46 -62.34 -12.61
CA PRO A 5 -13.55 -61.85 -11.24
C PRO A 5 -13.69 -60.32 -11.26
N ILE A 6 -14.82 -59.84 -10.75
CA ILE A 6 -15.02 -58.44 -10.38
C ILE A 6 -14.24 -58.22 -9.08
N TYR A 7 -13.06 -57.64 -9.17
CA TYR A 7 -12.31 -57.19 -8.00
C TYR A 7 -12.95 -55.90 -7.48
N HIS A 8 -13.85 -56.02 -6.50
CA HIS A 8 -14.15 -54.90 -5.64
C HIS A 8 -12.88 -54.56 -4.86
N LEU A 9 -12.34 -53.36 -5.08
CA LEU A 9 -11.23 -52.77 -4.31
C LEU A 9 -11.82 -51.82 -3.25
N PRO A 10 -12.38 -52.31 -2.12
CA PRO A 10 -12.94 -51.46 -1.07
C PRO A 10 -11.86 -50.68 -0.30
N CYS A 11 -10.58 -51.00 -0.51
CA CYS A 11 -9.46 -50.39 0.18
C CYS A 11 -9.06 -49.04 -0.43
N LEU A 12 -9.05 -48.93 -1.77
CA LEU A 12 -8.63 -47.70 -2.47
C LEU A 12 -9.62 -46.56 -2.25
N THR A 13 -10.92 -46.86 -2.23
CA THR A 13 -11.99 -45.88 -1.96
C THR A 13 -11.93 -45.34 -0.54
N LYS A 14 -11.59 -46.16 0.47
CA LYS A 14 -11.42 -45.68 1.86
C LYS A 14 -10.19 -44.77 2.01
N VAL A 15 -9.08 -45.10 1.34
CA VAL A 15 -7.87 -44.26 1.36
C VAL A 15 -8.13 -42.92 0.67
N LEU A 16 -8.81 -42.91 -0.47
CA LEU A 16 -9.18 -41.68 -1.17
C LEU A 16 -10.13 -40.81 -0.32
N TYR A 17 -11.11 -41.42 0.35
CA TYR A 17 -12.01 -40.72 1.27
C TYR A 17 -11.26 -40.13 2.47
N PHE A 18 -10.28 -40.85 3.02
CA PHE A 18 -9.47 -40.39 4.14
C PHE A 18 -8.57 -39.20 3.74
N ILE A 19 -8.01 -39.23 2.53
CA ILE A 19 -7.23 -38.11 1.96
C ILE A 19 -8.15 -36.90 1.71
N LEU A 20 -9.35 -37.09 1.14
CA LEU A 20 -10.30 -36.01 0.90
C LEU A 20 -10.74 -35.32 2.21
N ILE A 21 -11.02 -36.10 3.27
CA ILE A 21 -11.38 -35.57 4.60
C ILE A 21 -10.17 -34.88 5.24
N SER A 22 -8.96 -35.40 5.05
CA SER A 22 -7.72 -34.78 5.52
C SER A 22 -7.43 -33.43 4.87
N SER A 23 -7.74 -33.26 3.57
CA SER A 23 -7.57 -31.98 2.88
C SER A 23 -8.53 -30.88 3.34
N PHE A 24 -9.65 -31.22 3.98
CA PHE A 24 -10.52 -30.22 4.63
C PHE A 24 -9.96 -29.72 5.96
N ALA A 25 -9.04 -30.45 6.60
CA ALA A 25 -8.51 -30.12 7.93
C ALA A 25 -7.24 -29.24 7.94
N ILE A 26 -6.60 -29.00 6.77
CA ILE A 26 -5.36 -28.19 6.68
C ILE A 26 -5.62 -26.84 5.97
N GLY A 27 -6.89 -26.47 5.81
CA GLY A 27 -7.27 -25.11 5.48
C GLY A 27 -7.15 -24.18 6.68
N CYS A 28 -5.94 -23.99 7.22
CA CYS A 28 -5.63 -22.86 8.09
C CYS A 28 -5.66 -21.57 7.24
N SER A 29 -6.87 -21.15 6.86
CA SER A 29 -7.14 -19.78 6.49
C SER A 29 -6.70 -18.94 7.68
N GLN A 30 -5.58 -18.22 7.54
CA GLN A 30 -5.21 -17.21 8.52
C GLN A 30 -6.39 -16.25 8.63
N LYS A 31 -7.25 -16.44 9.64
CA LYS A 31 -8.34 -15.53 9.95
C LYS A 31 -7.67 -14.16 10.15
N ARG A 32 -7.79 -13.27 9.17
CA ARG A 32 -7.72 -11.82 9.42
C ARG A 32 -8.89 -11.53 10.36
N ARG A 33 -8.66 -11.71 11.66
CA ARG A 33 -9.65 -11.41 12.69
C ARG A 33 -9.78 -9.89 12.76
N VAL A 34 -10.64 -9.33 11.91
CA VAL A 34 -11.58 -8.35 12.43
C VAL A 34 -12.50 -9.16 13.34
N ALA A 35 -12.61 -8.79 14.61
CA ALA A 35 -13.31 -9.57 15.62
C ALA A 35 -14.73 -9.95 15.15
N GLU A 36 -15.16 -11.18 15.43
CA GLU A 36 -16.50 -11.70 15.04
C GLU A 36 -17.65 -10.91 15.70
N ASN A 37 -17.36 -10.11 16.74
CA ASN A 37 -18.29 -9.17 17.36
C ASN A 37 -17.76 -7.72 17.23
N PRO A 38 -18.41 -6.84 16.44
CA PRO A 38 -18.03 -5.44 16.26
C PRO A 38 -17.98 -4.65 17.58
N ASP A 39 -18.81 -5.01 18.57
CA ASP A 39 -18.90 -4.32 19.86
C ASP A 39 -17.67 -4.54 20.76
N LEU A 40 -16.77 -5.46 20.37
CA LEU A 40 -15.48 -5.70 21.01
C LEU A 40 -14.31 -5.01 20.29
N GLN A 41 -14.57 -4.20 19.26
CA GLN A 41 -13.54 -3.39 18.60
C GLN A 41 -13.21 -2.16 19.46
N PHE A 42 -12.37 -2.36 20.46
CA PHE A 42 -11.73 -1.26 21.15
C PHE A 42 -10.61 -0.70 20.27
N PHE A 43 -10.64 0.62 20.02
CA PHE A 43 -9.47 1.30 19.48
C PHE A 43 -8.37 1.26 20.52
N GLN A 44 -7.27 0.59 20.19
CA GLN A 44 -6.05 0.66 20.98
C GLN A 44 -5.19 1.81 20.43
N ASP A 45 -4.87 2.79 21.27
CA ASP A 45 -3.87 3.78 20.90
C ASP A 45 -2.49 3.10 20.91
N VAL A 46 -1.99 2.85 19.71
CA VAL A 46 -0.68 2.25 19.45
C VAL A 46 0.34 3.26 18.93
N SER A 47 -0.05 4.54 18.82
CA SER A 47 0.69 5.56 18.08
C SER A 47 2.14 5.69 18.54
N HIS A 48 2.36 5.68 19.87
CA HIS A 48 3.68 5.84 20.46
C HIS A 48 4.69 4.74 20.06
N HIS A 49 4.22 3.51 19.81
CA HIS A 49 5.10 2.40 19.41
C HIS A 49 4.99 2.04 17.92
N TYR A 50 3.97 2.55 17.22
CA TYR A 50 3.70 2.20 15.83
C TYR A 50 4.12 3.29 14.83
N LEU A 51 4.05 4.57 15.19
CA LEU A 51 4.43 5.70 14.31
C LEU A 51 5.80 6.29 14.70
N PRO A 52 6.44 7.08 13.82
CA PRO A 52 7.64 7.86 14.18
C PRO A 52 7.34 8.87 15.29
N SER A 53 8.29 9.09 16.19
CA SER A 53 8.15 10.04 17.31
C SER A 53 8.54 11.48 16.97
N ASP A 54 9.01 11.74 15.75
CA ASP A 54 9.44 13.06 15.30
C ASP A 54 8.25 14.05 15.34
N LYS A 55 8.41 15.17 16.04
CA LYS A 55 7.44 16.28 15.96
C LYS A 55 7.61 16.98 14.61
N VAL A 56 6.70 16.72 13.67
CA VAL A 56 6.68 17.34 12.34
C VAL A 56 5.32 17.98 12.13
N SER A 57 5.30 19.23 11.64
CA SER A 57 4.07 19.82 11.12
C SER A 57 3.80 19.24 9.74
N LEU A 58 2.78 18.40 9.65
CA LEU A 58 2.40 17.74 8.40
C LEU A 58 1.39 18.60 7.67
N GLN A 59 1.61 18.77 6.36
CA GLN A 59 0.59 19.33 5.50
C GLN A 59 -0.46 18.28 5.11
N GLY A 60 -0.02 17.04 4.93
CA GLY A 60 -0.91 15.92 4.66
C GLY A 60 -0.21 14.57 4.81
N ALA A 61 -1.01 13.53 4.95
CA ALA A 61 -0.55 12.15 5.02
C ALA A 61 -1.58 11.20 4.39
N THR A 62 -1.11 10.09 3.84
CA THR A 62 -1.94 9.05 3.24
C THR A 62 -1.27 7.68 3.35
N PHE A 63 -2.08 6.63 3.45
CA PHE A 63 -1.60 5.27 3.32
C PHE A 63 -1.46 4.88 1.85
N ALA A 64 -0.37 4.20 1.51
CA ALA A 64 -0.08 3.77 0.14
C ALA A 64 0.62 2.42 0.12
N ARG A 65 0.45 1.66 -0.96
CA ARG A 65 1.25 0.47 -1.26
C ARG A 65 2.52 0.94 -1.98
N VAL A 66 3.57 1.26 -1.23
CA VAL A 66 4.78 1.87 -1.80
C VAL A 66 5.81 0.83 -2.22
N ASP A 67 5.74 -0.35 -1.65
CA ASP A 67 6.46 -1.52 -2.13
C ASP A 67 5.55 -2.75 -2.25
N ARG A 68 6.16 -3.90 -2.53
CA ARG A 68 5.44 -5.18 -2.70
C ARG A 68 5.35 -5.99 -1.41
N ILE A 69 5.71 -5.41 -0.26
CA ILE A 69 5.59 -6.04 1.04
C ILE A 69 4.13 -5.88 1.50
N PRO A 70 3.49 -6.95 2.03
CA PRO A 70 2.13 -6.85 2.53
C PRO A 70 1.99 -5.86 3.69
N GLY A 71 1.10 -4.88 3.53
CA GLY A 71 0.85 -3.82 4.51
C GLY A 71 0.80 -2.48 3.79
N SER A 72 0.02 -1.53 4.30
CA SER A 72 0.08 -0.16 3.78
C SER A 72 1.23 0.58 4.45
N ASP A 73 2.07 1.19 3.62
CA ASP A 73 3.07 2.17 4.03
C ASP A 73 2.41 3.53 4.29
N LEU A 74 3.12 4.44 4.95
CA LEU A 74 2.66 5.80 5.18
C LEU A 74 3.48 6.77 4.34
N ILE A 75 2.77 7.63 3.61
CA ILE A 75 3.35 8.80 2.97
C ILE A 75 2.86 10.02 3.73
N TRP A 76 3.76 10.94 4.03
CA TRP A 76 3.40 12.26 4.49
C TRP A 76 4.20 13.31 3.73
N PHE A 77 3.74 14.55 3.72
CA PHE A 77 4.45 15.62 3.04
C PHE A 77 4.32 16.95 3.75
N VAL A 78 5.31 17.79 3.49
CA VAL A 78 5.36 19.18 3.92
C VAL A 78 5.89 20.02 2.76
N SER A 79 5.22 21.12 2.49
CA SER A 79 5.72 22.15 1.57
C SER A 79 6.35 23.30 2.36
N VAL A 80 7.48 23.78 1.89
CA VAL A 80 8.14 24.97 2.42
C VAL A 80 8.07 26.05 1.34
N PRO A 81 7.43 27.21 1.62
CA PRO A 81 7.36 28.31 0.66
C PRO A 81 8.75 28.69 0.14
N GLY A 82 8.93 28.69 -1.19
CA GLY A 82 10.20 28.98 -1.85
C GLY A 82 11.19 27.80 -1.96
N ASP A 83 11.01 26.73 -1.19
CA ASP A 83 11.93 25.57 -1.10
C ASP A 83 11.33 24.27 -1.68
N GLY A 84 10.11 24.34 -2.20
CA GLY A 84 9.38 23.18 -2.73
C GLY A 84 8.78 22.29 -1.63
N ALA A 85 8.66 21.00 -1.91
CA ALA A 85 8.06 20.03 -1.00
C ALA A 85 8.97 18.83 -0.72
N ARG A 86 8.80 18.27 0.48
CA ARG A 86 9.40 17.01 0.90
C ARG A 86 8.30 16.01 1.14
N ILE A 87 8.27 14.96 0.34
CA ILE A 87 7.45 13.78 0.55
C ILE A 87 8.32 12.78 1.30
N LYS A 88 7.93 12.39 2.51
CA LYS A 88 8.63 11.33 3.25
C LYS A 88 7.79 10.06 3.22
N ILE A 89 8.45 9.01 2.76
CA ILE A 89 7.94 7.66 2.57
C ILE A 89 8.39 6.86 3.78
N LEU A 90 7.45 6.23 4.47
CA LEU A 90 7.68 5.48 5.70
C LEU A 90 7.20 4.05 5.48
N PHE A 91 8.13 3.11 5.43
CA PHE A 91 7.82 1.71 5.17
C PHE A 91 7.19 1.06 6.40
N ASN A 92 6.17 0.25 6.17
CA ASN A 92 5.52 -0.53 7.21
C ASN A 92 6.28 -1.83 7.46
N GLU A 93 6.86 -1.95 8.65
CA GLU A 93 7.62 -3.12 9.08
C GLU A 93 6.80 -4.04 10.00
N GLY A 94 5.48 -4.02 9.85
CA GLY A 94 4.54 -4.83 10.62
C GLY A 94 4.55 -4.46 12.09
N LYS A 95 4.84 -5.43 12.97
CA LYS A 95 4.88 -5.20 14.44
C LYS A 95 5.96 -4.21 14.87
N LYS A 96 6.96 -3.95 14.03
CA LYS A 96 8.01 -2.97 14.29
C LYS A 96 7.56 -1.52 14.03
N GLY A 97 6.35 -1.33 13.52
CA GLY A 97 5.78 -0.02 13.20
C GLY A 97 6.17 0.49 11.81
N ILE A 98 5.85 1.75 11.57
CA ILE A 98 6.01 2.43 10.29
C ILE A 98 7.16 3.44 10.41
N GLY A 99 8.21 3.25 9.59
CA GLY A 99 9.31 4.20 9.47
C GLY A 99 10.15 4.45 10.73
N ARG A 100 10.17 3.49 11.67
CA ARG A 100 10.87 3.63 12.96
C ARG A 100 12.34 3.24 12.89
N ASN A 101 12.70 2.28 12.04
CA ASN A 101 14.07 1.78 11.96
C ASN A 101 14.91 2.58 10.95
N LYS A 102 16.23 2.55 11.14
CA LYS A 102 17.17 3.13 10.17
C LYS A 102 16.97 2.45 8.82
N GLY A 103 16.72 3.23 7.78
CA GLY A 103 16.45 2.74 6.42
C GLY A 103 14.99 2.40 6.14
N ALA A 104 14.10 2.46 7.14
CA ALA A 104 12.65 2.29 6.95
C ALA A 104 11.95 3.57 6.46
N SER A 105 12.70 4.56 5.99
CA SER A 105 12.13 5.73 5.35
C SER A 105 12.99 6.28 4.22
N LYS A 106 12.34 7.00 3.31
CA LYS A 106 12.95 7.74 2.20
C LYS A 106 12.36 9.14 2.11
N VAL A 107 13.08 10.03 1.43
CA VAL A 107 12.61 11.39 1.14
C VAL A 107 12.67 11.62 -0.36
N GLN A 108 11.53 11.94 -0.94
CA GLN A 108 11.41 12.46 -2.29
C GLN A 108 11.27 13.99 -2.22
N ARG A 109 12.10 14.70 -2.98
CA ARG A 109 11.99 16.15 -3.14
C ARG A 109 11.20 16.49 -4.40
N VAL A 110 10.40 17.53 -4.32
CA VAL A 110 9.66 18.12 -5.42
C VAL A 110 9.93 19.62 -5.38
N ASP A 111 10.25 20.22 -6.52
CA ASP A 111 10.68 21.63 -6.58
C ASP A 111 9.51 22.60 -6.29
N GLU A 112 8.28 22.16 -6.55
CA GLU A 112 7.05 22.90 -6.32
C GLU A 112 6.40 22.53 -4.99
N ALA A 113 5.69 23.49 -4.38
CA ALA A 113 4.85 23.22 -3.23
C ALA A 113 3.71 22.29 -3.64
N ILE A 114 3.41 21.29 -2.81
CA ILE A 114 2.29 20.36 -3.01
C ILE A 114 1.05 21.01 -2.41
N ARG A 115 -0.01 21.16 -3.21
CA ARG A 115 -1.35 21.54 -2.75
C ARG A 115 -2.17 20.31 -2.36
N PHE A 116 -2.05 19.25 -3.16
CA PHE A 116 -2.77 18.00 -2.95
C PHE A 116 -1.97 16.79 -3.45
N LEU A 117 -2.17 15.63 -2.82
CA LEU A 117 -1.53 14.37 -3.19
C LEU A 117 -2.59 13.26 -3.21
N ALA A 118 -2.76 12.65 -4.39
CA ALA A 118 -3.50 11.41 -4.59
C ALA A 118 -2.52 10.26 -4.88
N LYS A 119 -3.02 9.01 -4.79
CA LYS A 119 -2.22 7.81 -4.99
C LYS A 119 -3.00 6.68 -5.66
N GLY A 120 -2.37 5.98 -6.60
CA GLY A 120 -2.97 4.85 -7.32
C GLY A 120 -1.98 4.20 -8.28
N ASP A 121 -2.23 2.94 -8.67
CA ASP A 121 -1.38 2.18 -9.59
C ASP A 121 -1.61 2.61 -11.06
N VAL A 122 -1.09 3.77 -11.43
CA VAL A 122 -1.21 4.34 -12.78
C VAL A 122 -0.36 3.56 -13.80
N SER A 123 0.77 3.02 -13.36
CA SER A 123 1.69 2.25 -14.21
C SER A 123 1.32 0.79 -14.39
N GLY A 124 0.38 0.25 -13.62
CA GLY A 124 -0.05 -1.16 -13.64
C GLY A 124 1.01 -2.11 -13.07
N ASN A 125 1.89 -1.63 -12.20
CA ASN A 125 3.01 -2.41 -11.67
C ASN A 125 2.70 -3.07 -10.31
N GLY A 126 1.47 -2.90 -9.81
CA GLY A 126 1.00 -3.44 -8.55
C GLY A 126 1.41 -2.64 -7.31
N THR A 127 1.93 -1.42 -7.48
CA THR A 127 2.26 -0.48 -6.39
C THR A 127 1.72 0.92 -6.72
N ASP A 128 1.40 1.69 -5.69
CA ASP A 128 0.84 3.03 -5.88
C ASP A 128 1.90 4.00 -6.43
N ASP A 129 1.55 4.69 -7.51
CA ASP A 129 2.18 5.92 -7.99
C ASP A 129 1.55 7.13 -7.29
N LEU A 130 2.18 8.31 -7.37
CA LEU A 130 1.66 9.55 -6.76
C LEU A 130 1.23 10.54 -7.83
N ILE A 131 0.08 11.16 -7.62
CA ILE A 131 -0.44 12.24 -8.44
C ILE A 131 -0.47 13.48 -7.57
N LEU A 132 0.26 14.50 -7.98
CA LEU A 132 0.43 15.74 -7.23
C LEU A 132 -0.30 16.87 -7.95
N ILE A 133 -1.05 17.66 -7.19
CA ILE A 133 -1.37 19.03 -7.56
C ILE A 133 -0.32 19.91 -6.90
N THR A 134 0.37 20.72 -7.69
CA THR A 134 1.44 21.59 -7.22
C THR A 134 1.09 23.07 -7.37
N SER A 135 1.94 23.94 -6.82
CA SER A 135 1.98 25.34 -7.26
C SER A 135 2.28 25.42 -8.77
N SER A 136 1.78 26.46 -9.41
CA SER A 136 2.00 26.73 -10.83
C SER A 136 3.50 26.81 -11.16
N SER A 137 3.89 26.18 -12.26
CA SER A 137 5.24 26.24 -12.83
C SER A 137 5.16 26.42 -14.35
N LYS A 138 6.30 26.64 -15.01
CA LYS A 138 6.38 26.66 -16.48
C LYS A 138 5.91 25.34 -17.14
N LYS A 139 5.90 24.23 -16.39
CA LYS A 139 5.55 22.89 -16.86
C LYS A 139 4.13 22.46 -16.46
N GLY A 140 3.32 23.36 -15.91
CA GLY A 140 1.98 23.08 -15.38
C GLY A 140 1.90 23.08 -13.85
N SER A 141 0.76 22.64 -13.33
CA SER A 141 0.43 22.61 -11.89
C SER A 141 0.01 21.20 -11.41
N ALA A 142 0.33 20.17 -12.17
CA ALA A 142 0.15 18.77 -11.78
C ALA A 142 1.34 17.91 -12.21
N LYS A 143 1.62 16.85 -11.45
CA LYS A 143 2.69 15.88 -11.75
C LYS A 143 2.28 14.44 -11.41
N VAL A 144 2.75 13.49 -12.19
CA VAL A 144 2.78 12.07 -11.78
C VAL A 144 4.21 11.70 -11.39
N LEU A 145 4.36 11.12 -10.20
CA LEU A 145 5.58 10.46 -9.76
C LEU A 145 5.37 8.95 -9.79
N PHE A 146 6.07 8.29 -10.70
CA PHE A 146 6.00 6.84 -10.87
C PHE A 146 6.89 6.14 -9.86
N ASN A 147 6.33 5.15 -9.19
CA ASN A 147 7.01 4.27 -8.25
C ASN A 147 7.60 3.08 -8.99
N ASN A 148 8.82 2.67 -8.63
CA ASN A 148 9.44 1.44 -9.15
C ASN A 148 9.11 0.18 -8.34
N GLY A 149 8.13 0.25 -7.44
CA GLY A 149 7.72 -0.82 -6.54
C GLY A 149 8.66 -1.08 -5.36
N LYS A 150 9.59 -0.15 -5.11
CA LYS A 150 10.52 -0.16 -3.96
C LYS A 150 10.52 1.19 -3.24
N GLY A 151 9.52 2.04 -3.49
CA GLY A 151 9.44 3.40 -2.96
C GLY A 151 10.49 4.37 -3.50
N TYR A 152 10.94 4.17 -4.73
CA TYR A 152 11.64 5.22 -5.48
C TYR A 152 10.69 5.82 -6.49
N PHE A 153 10.52 7.13 -6.41
CA PHE A 153 9.57 7.90 -7.19
C PHE A 153 10.32 8.74 -8.23
N SER A 154 9.85 8.75 -9.47
CA SER A 154 10.43 9.58 -10.53
C SER A 154 9.36 10.16 -11.45
N SER A 155 9.56 11.39 -11.91
CA SER A 155 8.75 11.94 -12.97
C SER A 155 9.22 11.41 -14.33
N ARG A 156 8.28 11.21 -15.26
CA ARG A 156 8.62 10.95 -16.67
C ARG A 156 8.60 12.27 -17.42
N PRO A 157 9.63 12.59 -18.23
CA PRO A 157 9.72 13.89 -18.91
C PRO A 157 8.61 14.15 -19.93
N ASN A 158 7.92 13.11 -20.42
CA ASN A 158 6.93 13.20 -21.50
C ASN A 158 5.48 13.05 -21.03
N VAL A 159 5.21 13.23 -19.73
CA VAL A 159 3.84 13.25 -19.20
C VAL A 159 3.54 14.69 -18.79
N GLU A 160 3.00 15.46 -19.72
CA GLU A 160 2.46 16.78 -19.44
C GLU A 160 1.00 16.64 -18.98
N LEU A 161 0.71 17.17 -17.80
CA LEU A 161 -0.64 17.22 -17.25
C LEU A 161 -1.24 18.61 -17.49
N PRO A 162 -2.58 18.71 -17.60
CA PRO A 162 -3.22 20.00 -17.81
C PRO A 162 -2.93 20.96 -16.65
N PHE A 163 -3.08 22.26 -16.94
CA PHE A 163 -3.09 23.26 -15.90
C PHE A 163 -4.34 23.09 -15.05
N ILE A 164 -4.15 22.77 -13.78
CA ILE A 164 -5.20 22.68 -12.78
C ILE A 164 -5.49 24.10 -12.27
N PRO A 165 -6.73 24.62 -12.38
CA PRO A 165 -7.13 25.90 -11.80
C PRO A 165 -6.81 25.98 -10.30
N GLU A 166 -6.51 27.17 -9.80
CA GLU A 166 -6.18 27.34 -8.38
C GLU A 166 -7.34 26.98 -7.45
N SER A 167 -8.59 27.10 -7.91
CA SER A 167 -9.79 26.71 -7.17
C SER A 167 -9.97 25.20 -6.97
N MET A 168 -9.12 24.38 -7.59
CA MET A 168 -9.19 22.93 -7.45
C MET A 168 -8.25 22.46 -6.34
N ASP A 169 -8.84 22.04 -5.22
CA ASP A 169 -8.10 21.66 -4.01
C ASP A 169 -7.88 20.14 -3.88
N ARG A 170 -8.60 19.33 -4.66
CA ARG A 170 -8.60 17.87 -4.55
C ARG A 170 -8.71 17.18 -5.91
N VAL A 171 -8.09 16.02 -6.02
CA VAL A 171 -8.25 15.06 -7.13
C VAL A 171 -8.55 13.68 -6.54
N ASP A 172 -9.56 13.01 -7.08
CA ASP A 172 -9.87 11.62 -6.75
C ASP A 172 -9.50 10.71 -7.93
N LEU A 173 -9.09 9.48 -7.62
CA LEU A 173 -8.67 8.45 -8.60
C LEU A 173 -9.59 7.23 -8.50
#